data_AF-A0A0B7ILA2-F1
#
_entry.id   AF-A0A0B7ILA2-F1
#
_cell.length_a   1.000
_cell.length_b   1.000
_cell.length_c   1.000
_cell.angle_alpha   90.00
_cell.angle_beta   90.00
_cell.angle_gamma   90.00
#
_symmetry.space_group_name_H-M   'P 1'
#
loop_
_entity.id
_entity.type
_entity.pdbx_description
1 polymer ?
#
loop_
_entity_poly.entity_id
_entity_poly.type
_entity_poly.pdbx_seq_one_letter_code
_entity_poly.pdbx_strand_id
1 'polypeptide(L)'
;MKKLGVSFDEICTDNWEAFASVFQEYTHKAGKKYTTDIEGNNTLLRHRIRRAVRKTCCFSKKFENHIKAFEIVFFYINFGWI
;
A
#
# COMPACT_ATOMS: atom_id res chain seq x y z
N MET A 1 14.17 -0.36 -4.68
CA MET A 1 13.32 -0.49 -5.88
C MET A 1 14.04 -1.25 -6.98
N LYS A 2 15.10 -0.69 -7.59
CA LYS A 2 15.92 -1.35 -8.63
C LYS A 2 16.41 -2.75 -8.27
N LYS A 3 16.89 -2.96 -7.03
CA LYS A 3 17.33 -4.28 -6.55
C LYS A 3 16.22 -5.35 -6.51
N LEU A 4 14.95 -4.91 -6.44
CA LEU A 4 13.76 -5.77 -6.48
C LEU A 4 13.20 -5.91 -7.91
N GLY A 5 13.84 -5.30 -8.92
CA GLY A 5 13.36 -5.29 -10.30
C GLY A 5 12.10 -4.43 -10.52
N VAL A 6 11.76 -3.55 -9.58
CA VAL A 6 10.56 -2.70 -9.65
C VAL A 6 10.94 -1.28 -10.02
N SER A 7 10.30 -0.76 -11.07
CA SER A 7 10.40 0.62 -11.55
C SER A 7 9.02 1.30 -11.52
N PHE A 8 9.03 2.62 -11.35
CA PHE A 8 7.83 3.46 -11.33
C PHE A 8 8.08 4.67 -12.22
N ASP A 9 7.05 5.17 -12.89
CA ASP A 9 7.17 6.42 -13.64
C ASP A 9 7.01 7.64 -12.71
N GLU A 10 6.08 7.55 -11.75
CA GLU A 10 5.79 8.60 -10.79
C GLU A 10 5.55 8.02 -9.39
N ILE A 11 5.91 8.79 -8.36
CA ILE A 11 5.73 8.44 -6.96
C ILE A 11 4.99 9.57 -6.25
N CYS A 12 3.89 9.24 -5.57
CA CYS A 12 3.16 10.17 -4.71
C CYS A 12 3.48 9.85 -3.25
N THR A 13 4.08 10.77 -2.52
CA THR A 13 4.34 10.61 -1.07
C THR A 13 3.99 11.86 -0.29
N ASP A 14 4.03 11.75 1.03
CA ASP A 14 3.88 12.90 1.92
C ASP A 14 5.05 13.89 1.73
N ASN A 15 4.86 15.15 2.12
CA ASN A 15 5.87 16.20 2.00
C ASN A 15 6.94 16.10 3.11
N TRP A 16 7.48 14.90 3.30
CA TRP A 16 8.60 14.65 4.20
C TRP A 16 9.90 14.61 3.39
N GLU A 17 10.87 15.45 3.77
CA GLU A 17 12.19 15.56 3.11
C GLU A 17 12.91 14.23 2.92
N ALA A 18 12.71 13.26 3.81
CA ALA A 18 13.29 11.92 3.68
C ALA A 18 12.81 11.20 2.41
N PHE A 19 11.57 11.43 1.95
CA PHE A 19 11.10 10.82 0.71
C PHE A 19 11.72 11.48 -0.53
N ALA A 20 11.97 12.78 -0.48
CA ALA A 20 12.67 13.48 -1.54
C ALA A 20 14.11 12.93 -1.72
N SER A 21 14.78 12.53 -0.64
CA SER A 21 16.12 11.93 -0.72
C SER A 21 16.12 10.46 -1.16
N VAL A 22 15.08 9.69 -0.81
CA VAL A 22 14.95 8.28 -1.19
C VAL A 22 14.50 8.10 -2.65
N PHE A 23 13.65 8.99 -3.15
CA PHE A 23 13.04 8.89 -4.48
C PHE A 23 13.58 9.90 -5.48
N GLN A 24 14.83 10.35 -5.31
CA GLN A 24 15.49 11.33 -6.20
C GLN A 24 15.47 10.93 -7.69
N GLU A 25 15.46 9.63 -7.98
CA GLU A 25 15.43 9.09 -9.35
C GLU A 25 14.04 9.11 -10.00
N TYR A 26 12.98 9.46 -9.25
CA TYR A 26 11.59 9.40 -9.68
C TYR A 26 10.90 10.76 -9.56
N THR A 27 9.90 11.01 -10.40
CA THR A 27 9.09 12.23 -10.27
C THR A 27 8.22 12.14 -9.01
N HIS A 28 8.59 12.94 -8.01
CA HIS A 28 7.86 13.03 -6.75
C HIS A 28 6.70 14.04 -6.84
N LYS A 29 5.46 13.56 -6.69
CA LYS A 29 4.26 14.40 -6.61
C LYS A 29 3.77 14.49 -5.17
N ALA A 30 4.16 15.55 -4.48
CA ALA A 30 3.59 15.90 -3.18
C ALA A 30 2.28 16.68 -3.36
N GLY A 31 1.20 16.23 -2.71
CA GLY A 31 -0.08 16.95 -2.78
C GLY A 31 -1.18 16.31 -1.95
N LYS A 32 -2.02 17.17 -1.34
CA LYS A 32 -3.09 16.76 -0.40
C LYS A 32 -4.12 15.80 -1.00
N LYS A 33 -4.41 15.93 -2.30
CA LYS A 33 -5.32 15.03 -3.00
C LYS A 33 -4.77 13.60 -3.00
N TYR A 34 -3.50 13.44 -3.39
CA TYR A 34 -2.86 12.13 -3.46
C TYR A 34 -2.65 11.51 -2.08
N THR A 35 -2.34 12.33 -1.06
CA THR A 35 -2.26 11.81 0.32
C THR A 35 -3.61 11.32 0.83
N THR A 36 -4.71 12.02 0.50
CA THR A 36 -6.07 11.59 0.84
C THR A 36 -6.40 10.23 0.21
N ASP A 37 -6.06 10.02 -1.06
CA ASP A 37 -6.27 8.75 -1.76
C ASP A 37 -5.45 7.61 -1.13
N ILE A 38 -4.18 7.88 -0.79
CA ILE A 38 -3.30 6.93 -0.09
C ILE A 38 -3.86 6.56 1.29
N GLU A 39 -4.30 7.54 2.07
CA GLU A 39 -4.92 7.33 3.38
C GLU A 39 -6.23 6.54 3.28
N GLY A 40 -7.03 6.82 2.26
CA GLY A 40 -8.25 6.08 1.93
C GLY A 40 -7.95 4.61 1.67
N ASN A 41 -6.98 4.32 0.81
CA ASN A 41 -6.53 2.96 0.52
C ASN A 41 -6.01 2.25 1.78
N ASN A 42 -5.17 2.91 2.58
CA ASN A 42 -4.66 2.35 3.83
C ASN A 42 -5.80 2.02 4.82
N THR A 43 -6.82 2.88 4.90
CA THR A 43 -7.99 2.66 5.75
C THR A 43 -8.82 1.48 5.25
N LEU A 44 -9.06 1.40 3.94
CA LEU A 44 -9.75 0.27 3.30
C LEU A 44 -9.02 -1.05 3.58
N LEU A 45 -7.70 -1.09 3.38
CA LEU A 45 -6.89 -2.28 3.65
C LEU A 45 -6.98 -2.70 5.12
N ARG A 46 -6.91 -1.76 6.07
CA ARG A 46 -7.07 -2.08 7.51
C ARG A 46 -8.46 -2.63 7.84
N HIS A 47 -9.50 -2.11 7.19
CA HIS A 47 -10.87 -2.55 7.41
C HIS A 47 -11.14 -3.94 6.81
N ARG A 48 -10.65 -4.20 5.59
CA ARG A 48 -10.88 -5.44 4.84
C ARG A 48 -9.92 -6.56 5.27
N ILE A 49 -8.66 -6.25 5.56
CA ILE A 49 -7.60 -7.21 5.91
C ILE A 49 -7.33 -7.16 7.41
N ARG A 50 -8.33 -7.53 8.23
CA ARG A 50 -8.16 -7.60 9.70
C ARG A 50 -6.97 -8.48 10.11
N ARG A 51 -6.67 -9.51 9.32
CA ARG A 51 -5.52 -10.43 9.45
C ARG A 51 -4.16 -9.72 9.47
N ALA A 52 -4.01 -8.64 8.72
CA ALA A 52 -2.75 -7.88 8.64
C ALA A 52 -2.54 -6.96 9.85
N VAL A 53 -3.62 -6.53 10.50
CA VAL A 53 -3.56 -5.50 11.55
C VAL A 53 -3.61 -6.12 12.96
N ARG A 54 -4.30 -7.25 13.13
CA ARG A 54 -4.59 -7.82 14.46
C ARG A 54 -3.69 -9.01 14.76
N LYS A 55 -2.98 -8.96 15.89
CA LYS A 55 -2.10 -10.05 16.38
C LYS A 55 -2.86 -11.16 17.11
N THR A 56 -3.99 -10.84 17.74
CA THR A 56 -4.69 -11.74 18.67
C THR A 56 -5.93 -12.40 18.06
N CYS A 57 -6.73 -11.64 17.31
CA CYS A 57 -7.96 -12.13 16.68
C CYS A 57 -7.81 -12.13 15.16
N CYS A 58 -8.30 -13.20 14.53
CA CYS A 58 -8.20 -13.44 13.09
C CYS A 58 -6.78 -13.67 12.54
N PHE A 59 -5.72 -13.64 13.34
CA PHE A 59 -4.35 -13.92 12.89
C PHE A 59 -4.19 -15.38 12.45
N SER A 60 -3.56 -15.61 11.30
CA SER A 60 -3.22 -16.97 10.84
C SER A 60 -1.77 -17.30 11.15
N LYS A 61 -1.48 -18.53 11.57
CA LYS A 61 -0.09 -19.01 11.71
C LYS A 61 0.57 -19.33 10.37
N LYS A 62 -0.22 -19.50 9.31
CA LYS A 62 0.27 -19.77 7.95
C LYS A 62 0.50 -18.44 7.22
N PHE A 63 1.72 -18.23 6.75
CA PHE A 63 2.09 -17.01 6.04
C PHE A 63 1.30 -16.85 4.74
N GLU A 64 1.05 -17.95 4.04
CA GLU A 64 0.33 -18.01 2.77
C GLU A 64 -1.09 -17.45 2.88
N ASN A 65 -1.74 -17.64 4.04
CA ASN A 65 -3.09 -17.11 4.27
C ASN A 65 -3.10 -15.59 4.40
N HIS A 66 -2.01 -14.99 4.88
CA HIS A 66 -1.88 -13.54 4.90
C HIS A 66 -1.71 -13.01 3.48
N ILE A 67 -0.81 -13.61 2.69
CA ILE A 67 -0.61 -13.25 1.28
C ILE A 67 -1.92 -13.35 0.49
N LYS A 68 -2.64 -14.47 0.59
CA LYS A 68 -3.93 -14.64 -0.09
C LYS A 68 -4.98 -13.62 0.32
N ALA A 69 -4.98 -13.16 1.59
CA ALA A 69 -5.89 -12.13 2.03
C ALA A 69 -5.61 -10.77 1.35
N PHE A 70 -4.34 -10.45 1.10
CA PHE A 70 -3.95 -9.28 0.31
C PHE A 70 -4.32 -9.46 -1.16
N GLU A 71 -4.01 -10.61 -1.77
CA GLU A 71 -4.33 -10.90 -3.18
C GLU A 71 -5.82 -10.71 -3.49
N ILE A 72 -6.69 -11.26 -2.63
CA ILE A 72 -8.15 -11.14 -2.80
C ILE A 72 -8.59 -9.67 -2.72
N VAL A 73 -8.08 -8.90 -1.75
CA VAL A 73 -8.47 -7.50 -1.61
C VAL A 73 -7.96 -6.66 -2.77
N PHE A 74 -6.72 -6.89 -3.22
CA PHE A 74 -6.17 -6.21 -4.40
C PHE A 74 -6.94 -6.56 -5.68
N PHE A 75 -7.37 -7.81 -5.85
CA PHE A 75 -8.27 -8.19 -6.93
C PHE A 75 -9.53 -7.31 -6.92
N TYR A 76 -10.25 -7.26 -5.80
CA TYR A 76 -11.48 -6.47 -5.74
C TYR A 76 -11.28 -4.96 -5.96
N ILE A 77 -10.20 -4.38 -5.43
CA ILE A 77 -9.84 -2.97 -5.65
C ILE A 77 -9.56 -2.71 -7.14
N ASN A 78 -8.73 -3.56 -7.77
CA ASN A 78 -8.30 -3.36 -9.15
C ASN A 78 -9.45 -3.52 -10.16
N PHE A 79 -10.46 -4.35 -9.84
CA PHE A 79 -11.63 -4.54 -10.69
C PHE A 79 -12.83 -3.64 -10.29
N GLY A 80 -12.68 -2.73 -9.32
CA GLY A 80 -13.71 -1.76 -8.95
C GLY A 80 -14.93 -2.32 -8.21
N TRP A 81 -14.76 -3.43 -7.48
CA TRP A 81 -15.84 -4.08 -6.73
C TRP A 81 -15.99 -3.54 -5.29
N ILE A 82 -15.03 -2.74 -4.83
CA ILE A 82 -14.98 -2.11 -3.50
C ILE A 82 -14.52 -0.67 -3.67
#